data_AF-A0A661LNB9-F1
#
_entry.id   AF-A0A661LNB9-F1
#
_cell.length_a   1.000
_cell.length_b   1.000
_cell.length_c   1.000
_cell.angle_alpha   90.00
_cell.angle_beta   90.00
_cell.angle_gamma   90.00
#
_symmetry.space_group_name_H-M   'P 1'
#
loop_
_entity.id
_entity.type
_entity.pdbx_description
1 polymer ?
#
loop_
_entity_poly.entity_id
_entity_poly.type
_entity_poly.pdbx_seq_one_letter_code
_entity_poly.pdbx_strand_id
1 'polypeptide(L)'
;MAEVFGERILYVVGNAIVDSSCCGVGGCRYAIVPGYVRAYKSRKNDRGLWISDVEPIINGKTRQEIIRFLEEKELVSQVQFL
;
A
#
# COMPACT_ATOMS: atom_id res chain seq x y z
N MET A 1 -3.05 5.90 -4.40
CA MET A 1 -3.58 6.78 -3.32
C MET A 1 -5.09 6.74 -3.38
N ALA A 2 -5.75 6.73 -2.22
CA ALA A 2 -7.20 6.78 -2.12
C ALA A 2 -7.61 7.56 -0.87
N GLU A 3 -8.85 8.03 -0.84
CA GLU A 3 -9.46 8.64 0.34
C GLU A 3 -10.28 7.59 1.08
N VAL A 4 -10.01 7.43 2.38
CA VAL A 4 -10.62 6.43 3.25
C VAL A 4 -10.89 7.10 4.60
N PHE A 5 -12.16 7.19 5.00
CA PHE A 5 -12.62 7.91 6.20
C PHE A 5 -12.20 9.39 6.29
N GLY A 6 -12.18 10.09 5.16
CA GLY A 6 -11.77 11.49 5.09
C GLY A 6 -10.25 11.71 5.20
N GLU A 7 -9.48 10.63 5.29
CA GLU A 7 -8.02 10.66 5.29
C GLU A 7 -7.49 10.12 3.97
N ARG A 8 -6.42 10.71 3.44
CA ARG A 8 -5.78 10.25 2.21
C ARG A 8 -4.70 9.23 2.55
N ILE A 9 -4.80 8.02 2.02
CA ILE A 9 -3.79 6.98 2.20
C ILE A 9 -2.88 6.85 0.97
N LEU A 10 -1.59 6.61 1.22
CA LEU A 10 -0.65 6.13 0.21
C LEU A 10 -0.65 4.61 0.23
N TYR A 11 -0.74 4.01 -0.95
CA TYR A 11 -0.55 2.59 -1.14
C TYR A 11 0.04 2.30 -2.51
N VAL A 12 0.73 1.17 -2.62
CA VAL A 12 1.27 0.60 -3.86
C VAL A 12 0.66 -0.78 -4.03
N VAL A 13 0.27 -1.13 -5.26
CA VAL A 13 -0.19 -2.47 -5.62
C VAL A 13 0.93 -3.15 -6.40
N GLY A 14 1.30 -4.36 -5.96
CA GLY A 14 2.29 -5.21 -6.62
C GLY A 14 1.67 -6.53 -7.06
N ASN A 15 2.28 -7.16 -8.06
CA ASN A 15 2.00 -8.54 -8.43
C ASN A 15 3.30 -9.33 -8.26
N ALA A 16 3.28 -10.31 -7.38
CA ALA A 16 4.32 -11.32 -7.30
C ALA A 16 3.96 -12.45 -8.27
N ILE A 17 4.90 -12.82 -9.13
CA ILE A 17 4.76 -13.93 -10.08
C ILE A 17 5.85 -14.93 -9.74
N VAL A 18 5.46 -16.18 -9.52
CA VAL A 18 6.35 -17.30 -9.27
C VAL A 18 6.37 -18.14 -10.55
N ASP A 19 7.38 -17.88 -11.37
CA ASP A 19 7.54 -18.52 -12.68
C ASP A 19 8.09 -19.96 -12.55
N SER A 20 9.04 -20.16 -11.63
CA SER A 20 9.64 -21.47 -11.36
C SER A 20 9.61 -21.82 -9.86
N SER A 21 8.85 -22.84 -9.49
CA SER A 21 8.88 -23.44 -8.15
C SER A 21 8.62 -24.95 -8.20
N CYS A 22 9.00 -25.67 -7.15
CA CYS A 22 8.81 -27.13 -7.08
C CYS A 22 7.33 -27.57 -7.05
N CYS A 23 6.40 -26.65 -6.72
CA CYS A 23 4.97 -26.92 -6.62
C CYS A 23 4.14 -26.24 -7.72
N GLY A 24 4.78 -25.73 -8.78
CA GLY A 24 4.11 -25.17 -9.96
C GLY A 24 4.25 -23.65 -10.08
N VAL A 25 3.43 -23.06 -10.96
CA VAL A 25 3.35 -21.62 -11.19
C VAL A 25 2.35 -21.02 -10.23
N GLY A 26 2.67 -19.84 -9.68
CA GLY A 26 1.80 -19.15 -8.75
C GLY A 26 1.99 -17.65 -8.79
N GLY A 27 1.22 -16.94 -7.97
CA GLY A 27 1.39 -15.51 -7.80
C GLY A 27 0.43 -14.95 -6.76
N CYS A 28 0.69 -13.72 -6.35
CA CYS A 28 -0.23 -12.97 -5.52
C CYS A 28 -0.23 -11.50 -5.90
N ARG A 29 -1.43 -10.91 -5.89
CA ARG A 29 -1.58 -9.46 -5.95
C ARG A 29 -1.62 -8.96 -4.52
N TYR A 30 -0.81 -7.97 -4.20
CA TYR A 30 -0.66 -7.47 -2.83
C TYR A 30 -0.62 -5.94 -2.81
N ALA A 31 -0.94 -5.35 -1.66
CA ALA A 31 -0.77 -3.93 -1.41
C ALA A 31 0.18 -3.66 -0.25
N ILE A 32 0.94 -2.58 -0.35
CA ILE A 32 1.73 -2.01 0.75
C ILE A 32 1.17 -0.62 1.05
N VAL A 33 0.88 -0.35 2.32
CA VAL A 33 0.30 0.91 2.81
C VAL A 33 1.30 1.58 3.77
N PRO A 34 2.11 2.53 3.28
CA PRO A 34 3.02 3.31 4.14
C PRO A 34 2.30 4.16 5.18
N GLY A 35 1.10 4.68 4.85
CA GLY A 35 0.27 5.40 5.81
C GLY A 35 -0.53 6.56 5.23
N TYR A 36 -0.99 7.45 6.11
CA TYR A 36 -1.71 8.67 5.73
C TYR A 36 -0.77 9.69 5.09
N VAL A 37 -1.17 10.30 3.98
CA VAL A 37 -0.39 11.32 3.30
C VAL A 37 -0.58 12.65 4.01
N ARG A 38 0.47 13.11 4.71
CA ARG A 38 0.51 14.43 5.35
C ARG A 38 1.03 15.50 4.40
N ALA A 39 2.01 15.16 3.57
CA ALA A 39 2.49 16.05 2.51
C ALA A 39 2.89 15.26 1.26
N TYR A 40 2.25 15.52 0.12
CA TYR A 40 2.51 14.79 -1.11
C TYR A 40 3.59 15.48 -1.94
N LYS A 41 4.67 14.75 -2.28
CA LYS A 41 5.79 15.23 -3.10
C LYS A 41 6.26 16.64 -2.67
N SER A 42 6.41 16.83 -1.35
CA SER A 42 6.67 18.14 -0.74
C SER A 42 8.10 18.63 -0.94
N ARG A 43 9.06 17.71 -1.09
CA ARG A 43 10.48 18.04 -1.27
C ARG A 43 11.18 17.02 -2.16
N LYS A 44 12.41 17.34 -2.58
CA LYS A 44 13.32 16.40 -3.23
C LYS A 44 14.47 16.03 -2.31
N ASN A 45 14.96 14.79 -2.40
CA ASN A 45 16.21 14.39 -1.75
C ASN A 45 17.43 14.87 -2.54
N ASP A 46 18.61 14.56 -2.01
CA ASP A 46 19.93 14.79 -2.62
C ASP A 46 20.07 14.20 -4.04
N ARG A 47 19.33 13.13 -4.34
CA ARG A 47 19.26 12.49 -5.67
C ARG A 47 18.19 13.09 -6.59
N GLY A 48 17.52 14.17 -6.17
CA GLY A 48 16.47 14.84 -6.96
C GLY A 48 15.13 14.09 -7.01
N LEU A 49 14.96 13.03 -6.21
CA LEU A 49 13.74 12.22 -6.14
C LEU A 49 12.71 12.88 -5.20
N TRP A 50 11.45 12.89 -5.61
CA TRP A 50 10.36 13.42 -4.80
C TRP A 50 10.12 12.58 -3.53
N ILE A 51 10.00 13.26 -2.38
CA ILE A 51 9.65 12.67 -1.08
C ILE A 51 8.24 13.10 -0.70
N SER A 52 7.45 12.16 -0.17
CA SER A 52 6.17 12.43 0.49
C SER A 52 6.29 12.09 1.97
N ASP A 53 5.68 12.90 2.82
CA ASP A 53 5.58 12.64 4.26
C ASP A 53 4.31 11.85 4.52
N VAL A 54 4.49 10.70 5.17
CA VAL A 54 3.41 9.79 5.56
C VAL A 54 3.42 9.55 7.06
N GLU A 55 2.24 9.44 7.65
CA GLU A 55 2.05 9.03 9.04
C GLU A 55 1.59 7.57 9.09
N PRO A 56 2.30 6.66 9.80
CA PRO A 56 1.91 5.27 9.93
C PRO A 56 0.51 5.12 10.55
N ILE A 57 -0.26 4.18 10.02
CA ILE A 57 -1.62 3.91 10.50
C ILE A 57 -1.50 2.89 11.62
N ILE A 58 -1.70 3.27 12.89
CA ILE A 58 -1.53 2.35 14.03
C ILE A 58 -2.86 1.70 14.45
N ASN A 59 -3.97 2.40 14.27
CA ASN A 59 -5.29 1.94 14.73
C ASN A 59 -5.72 0.65 14.00
N GLY A 60 -5.96 -0.41 14.76
CA GLY A 60 -6.32 -1.72 14.23
C GLY A 60 -7.66 -1.73 13.47
N LYS A 61 -8.67 -1.00 13.93
CA LYS A 61 -9.97 -0.92 13.24
C LYS A 61 -9.81 -0.24 11.88
N THR A 62 -9.08 0.87 11.83
CA THR A 62 -8.81 1.57 10.57
C THR A 62 -7.99 0.70 9.62
N ARG A 63 -7.00 -0.05 10.11
CA ARG A 63 -6.26 -1.03 9.29
C ARG A 63 -7.21 -2.06 8.68
N GLN A 64 -8.12 -2.65 9.46
CA GLN A 64 -9.08 -3.64 8.97
C GLN A 64 -10.01 -3.10 7.89
N GLU A 65 -10.46 -1.86 8.03
CA GLU A 65 -11.31 -1.23 7.02
C GLU A 65 -10.54 -0.93 5.73
N ILE A 66 -9.28 -0.48 5.84
CA ILE A 66 -8.39 -0.29 4.69
C ILE A 66 -8.10 -1.62 4.00
N ILE A 67 -7.90 -2.69 4.76
CA ILE A 67 -7.72 -4.06 4.22
C ILE A 67 -8.92 -4.40 3.36
N ARG A 68 -10.13 -4.35 3.91
CA ARG A 68 -11.36 -4.67 3.17
C ARG A 68 -11.52 -3.81 1.92
N PHE A 69 -11.29 -2.50 2.05
CA PHE A 69 -11.35 -1.57 0.92
C PHE A 69 -10.37 -1.94 -0.20
N LEU A 70 -9.12 -2.27 0.13
CA LEU A 70 -8.10 -2.60 -0.87
C LEU A 70 -8.33 -4.00 -1.47
N GLU A 71 -8.75 -4.98 -0.68
CA GLU A 71 -9.12 -6.31 -1.16
C GLU A 71 -10.24 -6.24 -2.19
N GLU A 72 -11.29 -5.46 -1.92
CA GLU A 72 -12.42 -5.27 -2.84
C GLU A 72 -12.03 -4.45 -4.08
N LYS A 73 -11.32 -3.33 -3.89
CA LYS A 73 -11.02 -2.39 -4.97
C LYS A 73 -9.90 -2.86 -5.89
N GLU A 74 -8.83 -3.37 -5.30
CA GLU A 74 -7.60 -3.71 -6.02
C GLU A 74 -7.44 -5.21 -6.25
N LEU A 75 -8.37 -6.03 -5.73
CA LEU A 75 -8.34 -7.49 -5.85
C LEU A 75 -7.01 -8.08 -5.33
N VAL A 76 -6.48 -7.48 -4.26
CA VAL A 76 -5.29 -7.95 -3.56
C VAL A 76 -5.68 -9.05 -2.58
N SER A 77 -4.81 -10.04 -2.39
CA SER A 77 -4.98 -11.09 -1.38
C SER A 77 -4.19 -10.82 -0.10
N GLN A 78 -3.33 -9.80 -0.09
CA GLN A 78 -2.52 -9.40 1.05
C GLN A 78 -2.36 -7.89 1.10
N VAL A 79 -2.48 -7.33 2.30
CA VAL A 79 -2.25 -5.90 2.56
C VAL A 79 -1.26 -5.78 3.72
N GLN A 80 -0.13 -5.13 3.48
CA GLN A 80 0.92 -4.91 4.47
C GLN A 80 0.99 -3.43 4.85
N PHE A 81 1.12 -3.17 6.16
CA PHE A 81 1.32 -1.82 6.70
C PHE A 81 2.75 -1.69 7.16
N LEU A 82 3.38 -0.54 6.88
CA LEU A 82 4.71 -0.20 7.37
C LEU A 82 4.66 0.44 8.77
#